data_AF-A0A7Z0VR55-F1
#
_entry.id   AF-A0A7Z0VR55-F1
#
_cell.length_a   1.000
_cell.length_b   1.000
_cell.length_c   1.000
_cell.angle_alpha   90.00
_cell.angle_beta   90.00
_cell.angle_gamma   90.00
#
_symmetry.space_group_name_H-M   'P 1'
#
loop_
_entity.id
_entity.type
_entity.pdbx_description
1 polymer ?
#
loop_
_entity_poly.entity_id
_entity_poly.type
_entity_poly.pdbx_seq_one_letter_code
_entity_poly.pdbx_strand_id
1 'polypeptide(L)'
;MFGVDPETGTYSSWWPMPFGKTMTISLVNNSQYTLNNGTCDVTFNADASVAERLSGPVPSLGYFYATHHAGPTEDERDWVFLSTEGQGRFMGVSHTMSSSQGDGNVRGYLEGDERIYVDGLRTPQWHGTGSEDFYEGGWYFDYGPFSAFTNGAPLEKIAGTYGCDYQCDSAYRLLIGDAIDFQSSISAGLEHGPDNRHPAEYSSTAFWYGHAAAPVLTLTDSLNIADVDSEAAHAYSGGGEPRSLTSTFEGNDDTVSVTDSLRDSTDPITFTAAVKKSNQGVRLHRMSDQSSGYQSVDVAVNGTHVGTWLQPLANQTHQWLEDTFEIPRAITENVDSITVELTPRDGSAPWSAARYEVYTIGGEEAATPVEPPAPAEPSVPPTSPTAGERPQADKPPRLSATGSSAPILALTALGALGAGACALSVRRRH
;
A
#
# COMPACT_ATOMS: atom_id res chain seq x y z
N MET A 1 12.88 2.10 12.14
CA MET A 1 13.27 1.00 11.20
C MET A 1 14.43 1.35 10.29
N PHE A 2 14.79 2.63 10.17
CA PHE A 2 16.04 3.10 9.58
C PHE A 2 16.58 4.27 10.42
N GLY A 3 17.82 4.68 10.20
CA GLY A 3 18.41 5.81 10.91
C GLY A 3 19.72 6.28 10.30
N VAL A 4 20.10 7.51 10.64
CA VAL A 4 21.36 8.13 10.21
C VAL A 4 22.11 8.59 11.45
N ASP A 5 23.37 8.20 11.56
CA ASP A 5 24.32 8.78 12.50
C ASP A 5 25.11 9.88 11.75
N PRO A 6 24.85 11.17 12.05
CA PRO A 6 25.49 12.28 11.36
C PRO A 6 26.97 12.45 11.73
N GLU A 7 27.41 11.97 12.90
CA GLU A 7 28.81 12.08 13.31
C GLU A 7 29.69 11.10 12.53
N THR A 8 29.17 9.90 12.29
CA THR A 8 29.92 8.86 11.58
C THR A 8 29.59 8.77 10.10
N GLY A 9 28.49 9.38 9.65
CA GLY A 9 27.96 9.24 8.29
C GLY A 9 27.40 7.84 8.00
N THR A 10 26.88 7.17 9.04
CA THR A 10 26.40 5.78 8.94
C THR A 10 24.90 5.75 8.75
N TYR A 11 24.45 5.03 7.73
CA TYR A 11 23.05 4.71 7.47
C TYR A 11 22.77 3.31 7.98
N SER A 12 21.71 3.14 8.76
CA SER A 12 21.30 1.85 9.32
C SER A 12 19.89 1.50 8.89
N SER A 13 19.66 0.23 8.56
CA SER A 13 18.33 -0.33 8.28
C SER A 13 18.11 -1.58 9.13
N TRP A 14 16.96 -1.63 9.79
CA TRP A 14 16.52 -2.73 10.65
C TRP A 14 15.25 -3.42 10.12
N TRP A 15 14.85 -3.13 8.88
CA TRP A 15 13.79 -3.87 8.20
C TRP A 15 14.17 -5.35 8.08
N PRO A 16 13.34 -6.29 8.54
CA PRO A 16 13.50 -7.69 8.20
C PRO A 16 13.39 -7.86 6.69
N MET A 17 14.37 -8.48 6.06
CA MET A 17 14.37 -8.78 4.62
C MET A 17 14.42 -10.30 4.42
N PRO A 18 13.28 -11.00 4.42
CA PRO A 18 13.23 -12.43 4.16
C PRO A 18 13.65 -12.76 2.72
N PHE A 19 14.45 -13.81 2.53
CA PHE A 19 14.81 -14.30 1.19
C PHE A 19 14.77 -15.83 1.12
N GLY A 20 14.32 -16.36 -0.01
CA GLY A 20 14.07 -17.79 -0.22
C GLY A 20 15.26 -18.57 -0.78
N LYS A 21 16.29 -17.90 -1.31
CA LYS A 21 17.46 -18.61 -1.90
C LYS A 21 18.76 -17.83 -1.77
N THR A 22 18.81 -16.64 -2.36
CA THR A 22 20.01 -15.81 -2.43
C THR A 22 19.67 -14.37 -2.06
N MET A 23 20.54 -13.71 -1.32
CA MET A 23 20.48 -12.26 -1.12
C MET A 23 21.74 -11.62 -1.71
N THR A 24 21.53 -10.66 -2.62
CA THR A 24 22.59 -9.85 -3.21
C THR A 24 22.35 -8.40 -2.80
N ILE A 25 23.39 -7.75 -2.27
CA ILE A 25 23.36 -6.33 -1.93
C ILE A 25 24.43 -5.64 -2.78
N SER A 26 24.01 -4.63 -3.55
CA SER A 26 24.87 -3.88 -4.46
C SER A 26 24.83 -2.40 -4.12
N LEU A 27 25.99 -1.77 -4.02
CA LEU A 27 26.11 -0.31 -3.99
C LEU A 27 26.50 0.19 -5.39
N VAL A 28 25.64 1.01 -5.98
CA VAL A 28 25.81 1.57 -7.32
C VAL A 28 26.06 3.07 -7.21
N ASN A 29 27.16 3.56 -7.78
CA ASN A 29 27.49 4.98 -7.80
C ASN A 29 27.12 5.62 -9.15
N ASN A 30 25.99 6.31 -9.19
CA ASN A 30 25.55 7.08 -10.36
C ASN A 30 25.99 8.55 -10.33
N SER A 31 26.83 8.94 -9.35
CA SER A 31 27.32 10.31 -9.26
C SER A 31 28.55 10.54 -10.14
N GLN A 32 28.82 11.81 -10.46
CA GLN A 32 30.06 12.22 -11.10
C GLN A 32 31.31 12.09 -10.20
N TYR A 33 31.13 11.78 -8.92
CA TYR A 33 32.22 11.71 -7.94
C TYR A 33 32.68 10.28 -7.75
N THR A 34 33.99 10.08 -7.61
CA THR A 34 34.55 8.78 -7.24
C THR A 34 34.29 8.49 -5.76
N LEU A 35 33.74 7.31 -5.46
CA LEU A 35 33.67 6.79 -4.09
C LEU A 35 35.00 6.14 -3.75
N ASN A 36 35.75 6.76 -2.83
CA ASN A 36 37.07 6.26 -2.45
C ASN A 36 36.98 5.12 -1.43
N ASN A 37 36.12 5.29 -0.41
CA ASN A 37 35.98 4.34 0.70
C ASN A 37 34.51 4.20 1.11
N GLY A 38 34.11 2.99 1.46
CA GLY A 38 32.82 2.67 2.07
C GLY A 38 32.88 1.32 2.77
N THR A 39 32.07 1.14 3.80
CA THR A 39 31.92 -0.13 4.52
C THR A 39 30.44 -0.49 4.60
N CYS A 40 30.11 -1.72 4.22
CA CYS A 40 28.78 -2.30 4.40
C CYS A 40 28.87 -3.45 5.39
N ASP A 41 28.04 -3.44 6.43
CA ASP A 41 27.88 -4.52 7.39
C ASP A 41 26.49 -5.11 7.26
N VAL A 42 26.42 -6.42 6.99
CA VAL A 42 25.16 -7.16 6.87
C VAL A 42 25.11 -8.23 7.94
N THR A 43 23.99 -8.29 8.66
CA THR A 43 23.69 -9.35 9.63
C THR A 43 22.48 -10.12 9.15
N PHE A 44 22.57 -11.45 9.13
CA PHE A 44 21.44 -12.31 8.83
C PHE A 44 21.38 -13.52 9.76
N ASN A 45 20.17 -14.05 9.94
CA ASN A 45 19.95 -15.30 10.65
C ASN A 45 19.44 -16.37 9.68
N ALA A 46 20.08 -17.54 9.68
CA ALA A 46 19.69 -18.61 8.79
C ALA A 46 18.49 -19.42 9.34
N ASP A 47 17.41 -19.52 8.57
CA ASP A 47 16.20 -20.27 8.91
C ASP A 47 15.57 -20.86 7.64
N ALA A 48 15.55 -22.19 7.55
CA ALA A 48 15.01 -22.89 6.39
C ALA A 48 13.48 -22.76 6.25
N SER A 49 12.77 -22.46 7.34
CA SER A 49 11.33 -22.25 7.31
C SER A 49 10.95 -20.96 6.57
N VAL A 50 11.86 -20.00 6.44
CA VAL A 50 11.60 -18.72 5.73
C VAL A 50 11.24 -18.95 4.27
N ALA A 51 11.94 -19.86 3.57
CA ALA A 51 11.64 -20.16 2.17
C ALA A 51 10.23 -20.74 2.01
N GLU A 52 9.87 -21.74 2.81
CA GLU A 52 8.53 -22.34 2.78
C GLU A 52 7.45 -21.31 3.13
N ARG A 53 7.70 -20.43 4.09
CA ARG A 53 6.74 -19.38 4.48
C ARG A 53 6.61 -18.25 3.46
N LEU A 54 7.61 -18.05 2.59
CA LEU A 54 7.57 -17.06 1.50
C LEU A 54 6.91 -17.62 0.23
N SER A 55 7.21 -18.86 -0.15
CA SER A 55 6.82 -19.41 -1.45
C SER A 55 5.99 -20.69 -1.39
N GLY A 56 5.59 -21.13 -0.20
CA GLY A 56 4.71 -22.28 -0.03
C GLY A 56 3.30 -22.03 -0.58
N PRO A 57 2.43 -23.06 -0.61
CA PRO A 57 1.08 -22.98 -1.20
C PRO A 57 0.19 -21.91 -0.57
N VAL A 58 0.42 -21.60 0.71
CA VAL A 58 -0.24 -20.52 1.45
C VAL A 58 0.86 -19.72 2.15
N PRO A 59 1.43 -18.69 1.51
CA PRO A 59 2.53 -17.94 2.09
C PRO A 59 2.07 -17.19 3.35
N SER A 60 2.92 -17.18 4.38
CA SER A 60 2.71 -16.46 5.65
C SER A 60 3.72 -15.34 5.87
N LEU A 61 4.63 -15.13 4.91
CA LEU A 61 5.57 -14.03 4.84
C LEU A 61 5.46 -13.37 3.45
N GLY A 62 5.77 -12.09 3.39
CA GLY A 62 6.00 -11.35 2.15
C GLY A 62 7.46 -10.99 1.98
N TYR A 63 7.88 -10.74 0.74
CA TYR A 63 9.18 -10.15 0.46
C TYR A 63 9.19 -8.68 0.84
N PHE A 64 10.31 -8.19 1.35
CA PHE A 64 10.48 -6.76 1.63
C PHE A 64 10.73 -5.99 0.34
N TYR A 65 10.02 -4.88 0.16
CA TYR A 65 10.20 -3.94 -0.92
C TYR A 65 10.41 -2.53 -0.38
N ALA A 66 11.28 -1.78 -1.08
CA ALA A 66 11.44 -0.35 -0.94
C ALA A 66 11.28 0.28 -2.33
N THR A 67 10.15 0.91 -2.59
CA THR A 67 9.83 1.53 -3.89
C THR A 67 10.15 3.02 -3.81
N HIS A 68 11.14 3.48 -4.56
CA HIS A 68 11.59 4.88 -4.58
C HIS A 68 11.27 5.55 -5.92
N HIS A 69 10.87 6.81 -5.85
CA HIS A 69 10.92 7.73 -6.99
C HIS A 69 11.00 9.19 -6.52
N ALA A 70 11.38 10.08 -7.44
CA ALA A 70 11.60 11.51 -7.19
C ALA A 70 11.37 12.33 -8.46
N GLY A 71 10.91 13.57 -8.32
CA GLY A 71 10.64 14.48 -9.41
C GLY A 71 9.63 15.59 -9.05
N PRO A 72 9.26 16.42 -10.05
CA PRO A 72 8.24 17.44 -9.87
C PRO A 72 6.86 16.80 -9.65
N THR A 73 6.02 17.48 -8.89
CA THR A 73 4.60 17.14 -8.79
C THR A 73 3.86 17.49 -10.09
N GLU A 74 2.78 16.77 -10.36
CA GLU A 74 1.95 16.95 -11.55
C GLU A 74 0.62 17.61 -11.15
N ASP A 75 0.30 18.75 -11.75
CA ASP A 75 -0.94 19.49 -11.45
C ASP A 75 -2.18 18.59 -11.54
N GLU A 76 -3.08 18.72 -10.56
CA GLU A 76 -4.32 17.94 -10.43
C GLU A 76 -4.10 16.42 -10.24
N ARG A 77 -2.90 15.98 -9.84
CA ARG A 77 -2.58 14.56 -9.60
C ARG A 77 -1.86 14.32 -8.28
N ASP A 78 -2.26 13.26 -7.58
CA ASP A 78 -1.55 12.80 -6.38
C ASP A 78 -0.09 12.49 -6.66
N TRP A 79 0.75 12.82 -5.68
CA TRP A 79 2.05 12.19 -5.56
C TRP A 79 1.89 10.75 -5.05
N VAL A 80 2.01 9.78 -5.95
CA VAL A 80 1.83 8.36 -5.62
C VAL A 80 3.09 7.80 -4.94
N PHE A 81 3.02 7.44 -3.65
CA PHE A 81 4.12 6.76 -2.95
C PHE A 81 4.32 5.32 -3.44
N LEU A 82 3.22 4.60 -3.63
CA LEU A 82 3.21 3.19 -4.02
C LEU A 82 2.01 2.92 -4.94
N SER A 83 2.28 2.37 -6.11
CA SER A 83 1.29 1.72 -6.96
C SER A 83 1.79 0.33 -7.31
N THR A 84 1.06 -0.70 -6.92
CA THR A 84 1.44 -2.09 -7.22
C THR A 84 0.24 -3.01 -7.25
N GLU A 85 0.27 -3.99 -8.15
CA GLU A 85 -0.62 -5.14 -8.15
C GLU A 85 0.00 -6.28 -7.34
N GLY A 86 -0.84 -7.11 -6.73
CA GLY A 86 -0.42 -8.24 -5.91
C GLY A 86 -1.13 -8.30 -4.58
N GLN A 87 -0.56 -9.03 -3.63
CA GLN A 87 -0.99 -9.03 -2.23
C GLN A 87 0.13 -8.53 -1.34
N GLY A 88 -0.20 -7.82 -0.27
CA GLY A 88 0.82 -7.32 0.63
C GLY A 88 0.29 -6.40 1.70
N ARG A 89 1.23 -5.69 2.30
CA ARG A 89 1.03 -4.78 3.42
C ARG A 89 1.96 -3.57 3.26
N PHE A 90 1.36 -2.39 3.16
CA PHE A 90 2.08 -1.12 3.15
C PHE A 90 2.47 -0.74 4.58
N MET A 91 3.77 -0.50 4.79
CA MET A 91 4.39 -0.29 6.10
C MET A 91 4.84 1.16 6.34
N GLY A 92 4.50 2.07 5.42
CA GLY A 92 4.78 3.50 5.52
C GLY A 92 5.80 4.01 4.51
N VAL A 93 6.24 5.25 4.71
CA VAL A 93 6.97 6.04 3.72
C VAL A 93 7.97 6.98 4.40
N SER A 94 9.10 7.21 3.73
CA SER A 94 9.94 8.40 3.95
C SER A 94 9.77 9.36 2.78
N HIS A 95 9.62 10.65 3.05
CA HIS A 95 9.25 11.66 2.08
C HIS A 95 10.08 12.93 2.25
N THR A 96 10.57 13.50 1.15
CA THR A 96 11.15 14.85 1.12
C THR A 96 10.36 15.71 0.17
N MET A 97 10.05 16.92 0.62
CA MET A 97 9.19 17.88 -0.06
C MET A 97 9.96 19.18 -0.20
N SER A 98 10.03 19.74 -1.39
CA SER A 98 10.62 21.05 -1.65
C SER A 98 9.64 21.89 -2.43
N SER A 99 9.28 23.08 -1.95
CA SER A 99 8.48 24.00 -2.75
C SER A 99 9.24 24.40 -4.02
N SER A 100 8.50 24.56 -5.12
CA SER A 100 8.96 25.19 -6.36
C SER A 100 8.40 26.61 -6.52
N GLN A 101 7.67 27.10 -5.51
CA GLN A 101 7.12 28.45 -5.42
C GLN A 101 7.75 29.25 -4.27
N GLY A 102 8.12 30.50 -4.55
CA GLY A 102 8.76 31.42 -3.59
C GLY A 102 7.89 32.56 -3.06
N ASP A 103 6.63 32.65 -3.48
CA ASP A 103 5.66 33.64 -3.03
C ASP A 103 4.43 32.99 -2.37
N GLY A 104 3.66 33.78 -1.62
CA GLY A 104 2.48 33.27 -0.90
C GLY A 104 2.85 32.29 0.21
N ASN A 105 2.07 31.22 0.35
CA ASN A 105 2.34 30.14 1.30
C ASN A 105 3.37 29.18 0.70
N VAL A 106 4.66 29.42 0.97
CA VAL A 106 5.76 28.57 0.48
C VAL A 106 5.74 27.13 1.02
N ARG A 107 4.88 26.83 2.00
CA ARG A 107 4.64 25.47 2.55
C ARG A 107 3.25 24.94 2.21
N GLY A 108 2.57 25.52 1.22
CA GLY A 108 1.25 25.07 0.79
C GLY A 108 1.21 23.59 0.38
N TYR A 109 2.36 23.01 0.01
CA TYR A 109 2.52 21.58 -0.24
C TYR A 109 2.18 20.67 0.97
N LEU A 110 2.09 21.23 2.18
CA LEU A 110 1.69 20.49 3.38
C LEU A 110 0.18 20.31 3.52
N GLU A 111 -0.66 21.05 2.78
CA GLU A 111 -2.12 21.00 2.95
C GLU A 111 -2.81 19.90 2.14
N GLY A 112 -2.06 18.95 1.59
CA GLY A 112 -2.62 17.89 0.74
C GLY A 112 -3.03 16.64 1.52
N ASP A 113 -4.20 16.08 1.22
CA ASP A 113 -4.73 14.88 1.87
C ASP A 113 -4.02 13.61 1.35
N GLU A 114 -3.69 12.66 2.23
CA GLU A 114 -3.33 11.32 1.79
C GLU A 114 -4.55 10.54 1.32
N ARG A 115 -4.41 9.80 0.23
CA ARG A 115 -5.48 9.00 -0.37
C ARG A 115 -4.96 7.61 -0.70
N ILE A 116 -5.56 6.59 -0.09
CA ILE A 116 -5.12 5.21 -0.26
C ILE A 116 -6.28 4.33 -0.72
N TYR A 117 -6.11 3.77 -1.90
CA TYR A 117 -7.03 2.88 -2.56
C TYR A 117 -6.46 1.47 -2.48
N VAL A 118 -7.28 0.53 -2.05
CA VAL A 118 -6.92 -0.89 -1.99
C VAL A 118 -7.89 -1.70 -2.83
N ASP A 119 -7.35 -2.73 -3.44
CA ASP A 119 -8.08 -3.81 -4.08
C ASP A 119 -9.03 -3.38 -5.20
N GLY A 120 -8.67 -2.31 -5.91
CA GLY A 120 -9.38 -1.80 -7.07
C GLY A 120 -10.60 -0.93 -6.76
N LEU A 121 -10.85 -0.61 -5.49
CA LEU A 121 -11.92 0.30 -5.09
C LEU A 121 -11.63 1.72 -5.60
N ARG A 122 -12.67 2.39 -6.10
CA ARG A 122 -12.66 3.79 -6.56
C ARG A 122 -12.82 4.77 -5.41
N THR A 123 -13.36 4.33 -4.29
CA THR A 123 -13.39 5.08 -3.04
C THR A 123 -12.10 4.84 -2.26
N PRO A 124 -11.41 5.90 -1.76
CA PRO A 124 -10.27 5.75 -0.88
C PRO A 124 -10.70 5.10 0.44
N GLN A 125 -10.03 4.02 0.82
CA GLN A 125 -10.28 3.36 2.12
C GLN A 125 -9.54 4.07 3.26
N TRP A 126 -8.60 4.95 2.91
CA TRP A 126 -7.97 5.91 3.79
C TRP A 126 -7.99 7.26 3.09
N HIS A 127 -8.60 8.26 3.72
CA HIS A 127 -8.64 9.63 3.25
C HIS A 127 -8.22 10.58 4.37
N GLY A 128 -7.21 11.38 4.10
CA GLY A 128 -6.54 12.27 5.03
C GLY A 128 -7.20 13.63 5.21
N THR A 129 -6.41 14.53 5.81
CA THR A 129 -6.78 15.94 6.04
C THR A 129 -5.65 16.94 5.81
N GLY A 130 -4.45 16.45 5.54
CA GLY A 130 -3.25 17.28 5.39
C GLY A 130 -1.99 16.44 5.46
N SER A 131 -0.95 16.89 4.80
CA SER A 131 0.30 16.15 4.71
C SER A 131 1.05 16.20 6.04
N GLU A 132 1.05 17.34 6.75
CA GLU A 132 1.62 17.35 8.09
C GLU A 132 0.83 16.50 9.07
N ASP A 133 -0.50 16.43 8.90
CA ASP A 133 -1.39 15.62 9.71
C ASP A 133 -1.08 14.13 9.50
N PHE A 134 -0.88 13.71 8.24
CA PHE A 134 -0.44 12.35 7.91
C PHE A 134 0.88 11.99 8.61
N TYR A 135 1.82 12.93 8.78
CA TYR A 135 3.07 12.70 9.50
C TYR A 135 2.96 12.86 11.03
N GLU A 136 1.73 12.99 11.55
CA GLU A 136 1.38 13.20 12.96
C GLU A 136 2.04 14.46 13.53
N GLY A 137 2.09 15.50 12.70
CA GLY A 137 2.47 16.86 13.04
C GLY A 137 1.24 17.75 13.24
N GLY A 138 1.21 18.86 12.52
CA GLY A 138 0.13 19.85 12.56
C GLY A 138 0.65 21.26 12.37
N TRP A 139 -0.18 22.15 11.82
CA TRP A 139 0.13 23.56 11.60
C TRP A 139 1.45 23.74 10.86
N TYR A 140 1.60 23.12 9.69
CA TYR A 140 2.82 23.18 8.90
C TYR A 140 4.10 22.78 9.67
N PHE A 141 4.03 21.91 10.69
CA PHE A 141 5.18 21.62 11.57
C PHE A 141 5.76 22.87 12.29
N ASP A 142 4.96 23.89 12.58
CA ASP A 142 5.42 25.20 13.12
C ASP A 142 6.19 25.14 14.46
N TYR A 143 6.13 24.02 15.18
CA TYR A 143 6.91 23.78 16.39
C TYR A 143 8.34 23.28 16.12
N GLY A 144 8.72 23.16 14.84
CA GLY A 144 10.04 22.79 14.37
C GLY A 144 10.25 21.28 14.24
N PRO A 145 11.48 20.88 13.85
CA PRO A 145 11.78 19.49 13.55
C PRO A 145 11.62 18.54 14.74
N PHE A 146 11.12 17.35 14.46
CA PHE A 146 10.96 16.30 15.47
C PHE A 146 11.22 14.90 14.90
N SER A 147 11.50 13.95 15.78
CA SER A 147 11.73 12.55 15.41
C SER A 147 11.26 11.63 16.54
N ALA A 148 10.18 10.88 16.29
CA ALA A 148 9.64 9.87 17.18
C ALA A 148 10.04 8.47 16.71
N PHE A 149 9.45 7.41 17.28
CA PHE A 149 9.81 6.04 16.91
C PHE A 149 9.22 5.62 15.54
N THR A 150 7.96 6.00 15.28
CA THR A 150 7.22 5.64 14.07
C THR A 150 7.01 6.79 13.12
N ASN A 151 7.26 8.04 13.49
CA ASN A 151 7.01 9.19 12.64
C ASN A 151 7.95 10.35 12.98
N GLY A 152 8.06 11.32 12.08
CA GLY A 152 8.87 12.51 12.32
C GLY A 152 8.95 13.44 11.13
N ALA A 153 9.20 14.70 11.40
CA ALA A 153 9.67 15.69 10.44
C ALA A 153 11.08 16.18 10.84
N PRO A 154 12.14 15.36 10.65
CA PRO A 154 13.45 15.62 11.28
C PRO A 154 14.26 16.74 10.63
N LEU A 155 13.80 17.27 9.49
CA LEU A 155 14.51 18.31 8.76
C LEU A 155 13.52 19.35 8.26
N GLU A 156 13.85 20.60 8.56
CA GLU A 156 13.30 21.79 7.93
C GLU A 156 14.49 22.61 7.39
N LYS A 157 14.43 23.04 6.13
CA LYS A 157 15.42 23.92 5.52
C LYS A 157 14.72 25.11 4.89
N ILE A 158 15.33 26.27 5.10
CA ILE A 158 14.95 27.53 4.46
C ILE A 158 15.78 27.80 3.20
N ALA A 159 15.28 28.71 2.37
CA ALA A 159 15.89 29.17 1.12
C ALA A 159 17.40 29.41 1.22
N GLY A 160 18.13 28.95 0.21
CA GLY A 160 19.58 29.14 0.06
C GLY A 160 20.44 28.16 0.87
N THR A 161 19.84 27.19 1.56
CA THR A 161 20.56 26.25 2.42
C THR A 161 20.61 24.85 1.80
N TYR A 162 21.83 24.34 1.53
CA TYR A 162 22.07 22.98 1.01
C TYR A 162 21.24 22.60 -0.23
N GLY A 163 21.05 23.54 -1.16
CA GLY A 163 20.28 23.32 -2.39
C GLY A 163 18.76 23.39 -2.22
N CYS A 164 18.26 23.91 -1.10
CA CYS A 164 16.86 24.26 -0.93
C CYS A 164 16.58 25.64 -1.53
N ASP A 165 15.71 25.71 -2.54
CA ASP A 165 15.43 26.97 -3.23
C ASP A 165 14.50 27.89 -2.44
N TYR A 166 13.45 27.32 -1.81
CA TYR A 166 12.43 28.09 -1.07
C TYR A 166 12.23 27.55 0.34
N GLN A 167 11.55 26.42 0.48
CA GLN A 167 11.34 25.72 1.74
C GLN A 167 11.36 24.22 1.47
N CYS A 168 12.05 23.47 2.32
CA CYS A 168 12.18 22.03 2.16
C CYS A 168 11.99 21.32 3.49
N ASP A 169 11.14 20.31 3.49
CA ASP A 169 10.87 19.45 4.63
C ASP A 169 11.26 18.01 4.30
N SER A 170 11.69 17.25 5.31
CA SER A 170 11.68 15.79 5.23
C SER A 170 10.81 15.24 6.33
N ALA A 171 9.99 14.26 6.01
CA ALA A 171 9.15 13.55 6.94
C ALA A 171 9.19 12.04 6.73
N TYR A 172 8.75 11.30 7.73
CA TYR A 172 8.51 9.87 7.61
C TYR A 172 7.36 9.45 8.50
N ARG A 173 6.66 8.39 8.09
CA ARG A 173 5.71 7.65 8.91
C ARG A 173 5.86 6.16 8.63
N LEU A 174 5.98 5.37 9.68
CA LEU A 174 6.09 3.92 9.69
C LEU A 174 4.79 3.37 10.26
N LEU A 175 4.02 2.70 9.40
CA LEU A 175 2.70 2.18 9.72
C LEU A 175 2.82 0.82 10.42
N ILE A 176 3.57 0.73 11.51
CA ILE A 176 3.86 -0.55 12.18
C ILE A 176 2.61 -1.10 12.89
N GLY A 177 1.79 -0.21 13.47
CA GLY A 177 0.57 -0.57 14.20
C GLY A 177 -0.71 -0.45 13.38
N ASP A 178 -0.63 0.26 12.26
CA ASP A 178 -1.71 0.76 11.39
C ASP A 178 -1.42 0.44 9.92
N ALA A 179 -0.69 -0.67 9.69
CA ALA A 179 -0.33 -1.12 8.36
C ALA A 179 -1.57 -1.38 7.49
N ILE A 180 -1.46 -1.09 6.20
CA ILE A 180 -2.57 -1.19 5.25
C ILE A 180 -2.37 -2.42 4.39
N ASP A 181 -3.30 -3.37 4.52
CA ASP A 181 -3.30 -4.62 3.76
C ASP A 181 -3.98 -4.44 2.40
N PHE A 182 -3.49 -5.18 1.41
CA PHE A 182 -4.12 -5.30 0.10
C PHE A 182 -3.97 -6.74 -0.43
N GLN A 183 -4.95 -7.19 -1.18
CA GLN A 183 -5.07 -8.54 -1.71
C GLN A 183 -5.06 -8.61 -3.24
N SER A 184 -5.31 -7.52 -3.96
CA SER A 184 -5.12 -7.43 -5.42
C SER A 184 -4.30 -6.23 -5.88
N SER A 185 -4.43 -5.09 -5.23
CA SER A 185 -3.66 -3.90 -5.59
C SER A 185 -3.69 -2.83 -4.50
N ILE A 186 -2.72 -1.92 -4.56
CA ILE A 186 -2.73 -0.69 -3.76
C ILE A 186 -2.30 0.50 -4.63
N SER A 187 -2.95 1.63 -4.43
CA SER A 187 -2.49 2.95 -4.85
C SER A 187 -2.51 3.86 -3.63
N ALA A 188 -1.34 4.13 -3.05
CA ALA A 188 -1.16 5.01 -1.91
C ALA A 188 -0.50 6.30 -2.38
N GLY A 189 -1.18 7.43 -2.21
CA GLY A 189 -0.68 8.74 -2.61
C GLY A 189 -1.00 9.83 -1.61
N LEU A 190 -0.53 11.03 -1.94
CA LEU A 190 -0.71 12.25 -1.16
C LEU A 190 -0.90 13.41 -2.12
N GLU A 191 -1.87 14.26 -1.84
CA GLU A 191 -1.99 15.50 -2.56
C GLU A 191 -0.80 16.41 -2.30
N HIS A 192 -0.41 17.23 -3.28
CA HIS A 192 0.66 18.21 -3.10
C HIS A 192 0.06 19.60 -2.87
N GLY A 193 -0.54 19.79 -1.69
CA GLY A 193 -1.33 20.97 -1.33
C GLY A 193 -2.77 20.92 -1.84
N PRO A 194 -3.55 22.00 -1.64
CA PRO A 194 -5.00 21.96 -1.87
C PRO A 194 -5.31 21.67 -3.34
N ASP A 195 -6.20 20.71 -3.58
CA ASP A 195 -6.63 20.23 -4.90
C ASP A 195 -5.45 19.80 -5.82
N ASN A 196 -4.30 19.37 -5.29
CA ASN A 196 -3.10 19.07 -6.08
C ASN A 196 -2.59 20.26 -6.90
N ARG A 197 -2.51 21.45 -6.31
CA ARG A 197 -2.11 22.68 -7.04
C ARG A 197 -0.86 23.36 -6.52
N HIS A 198 -0.19 22.86 -5.46
CA HIS A 198 1.07 23.46 -5.01
C HIS A 198 2.24 22.88 -5.79
N PRO A 199 2.97 23.65 -6.61
CA PRO A 199 4.10 23.13 -7.36
C PRO A 199 5.26 22.80 -6.41
N ALA A 200 5.72 21.55 -6.43
CA ALA A 200 6.78 21.06 -5.56
C ALA A 200 7.67 20.02 -6.27
N GLU A 201 8.85 19.79 -5.71
CA GLU A 201 9.74 18.69 -6.03
C GLU A 201 9.72 17.69 -4.87
N TYR A 202 9.22 16.49 -5.13
CA TYR A 202 9.05 15.45 -4.13
C TYR A 202 10.01 14.28 -4.37
N SER A 203 10.35 13.56 -3.30
CA SER A 203 11.04 12.27 -3.38
C SER A 203 10.55 11.39 -2.24
N SER A 204 10.13 10.17 -2.56
CA SER A 204 9.55 9.26 -1.57
C SER A 204 10.13 7.86 -1.68
N THR A 205 10.12 7.13 -0.57
CA THR A 205 10.40 5.69 -0.53
C THR A 205 9.33 5.01 0.29
N ALA A 206 8.47 4.25 -0.39
CA ALA A 206 7.46 3.40 0.22
C ALA A 206 8.09 2.08 0.68
N PHE A 207 7.81 1.69 1.92
CA PHE A 207 8.23 0.41 2.50
C PHE A 207 7.03 -0.53 2.58
N TRP A 208 7.15 -1.74 2.08
CA TRP A 208 6.05 -2.70 2.10
C TRP A 208 6.53 -4.14 2.06
N TYR A 209 5.65 -5.07 2.46
CA TYR A 209 5.87 -6.51 2.35
C TYR A 209 4.82 -7.13 1.46
N GLY A 210 5.18 -8.04 0.56
CA GLY A 210 4.17 -8.74 -0.23
C GLY A 210 4.70 -9.65 -1.31
N HIS A 211 3.81 -9.96 -2.25
CA HIS A 211 4.04 -10.72 -3.46
C HIS A 211 3.53 -9.91 -4.65
N ALA A 212 4.44 -9.16 -5.28
CA ALA A 212 4.11 -8.32 -6.43
C ALA A 212 3.56 -9.16 -7.60
N ALA A 213 2.61 -8.61 -8.34
CA ALA A 213 1.93 -9.25 -9.47
C ALA A 213 1.29 -10.62 -9.13
N ALA A 214 0.97 -10.86 -7.86
CA ALA A 214 0.33 -12.08 -7.38
C ALA A 214 -0.94 -11.77 -6.55
N PRO A 215 -2.01 -11.25 -7.19
CA PRO A 215 -3.26 -10.98 -6.49
C PRO A 215 -3.92 -12.28 -6.02
N VAL A 216 -4.61 -12.20 -4.89
CA VAL A 216 -5.40 -13.30 -4.30
C VAL A 216 -6.89 -13.03 -4.28
N LEU A 217 -7.35 -11.90 -4.79
CA LEU A 217 -8.78 -11.68 -5.07
C LEU A 217 -9.14 -12.10 -6.48
N THR A 218 -10.19 -12.89 -6.61
CA THR A 218 -10.77 -13.27 -7.89
C THR A 218 -12.25 -12.91 -7.89
N LEU A 219 -12.69 -12.06 -8.83
CA LEU A 219 -14.11 -11.80 -9.07
C LEU A 219 -14.78 -13.10 -9.52
N THR A 220 -15.71 -13.61 -8.74
CA THR A 220 -16.41 -14.86 -9.03
C THR A 220 -17.86 -14.67 -9.43
N ASP A 221 -18.49 -13.58 -9.00
CA ASP A 221 -19.85 -13.24 -9.40
C ASP A 221 -20.13 -11.75 -9.33
N SER A 222 -21.18 -11.29 -10.02
CA SER A 222 -21.60 -9.89 -10.01
C SER A 222 -23.11 -9.77 -10.18
N LEU A 223 -23.75 -9.17 -9.18
CA LEU A 223 -25.15 -8.81 -9.18
C LEU A 223 -25.30 -7.31 -9.44
N ASN A 224 -25.83 -6.95 -10.61
CA ASN A 224 -26.29 -5.59 -10.93
C ASN A 224 -27.74 -5.41 -10.47
N ILE A 225 -28.00 -4.38 -9.67
CA ILE A 225 -29.33 -4.05 -9.15
C ILE A 225 -30.11 -3.26 -10.20
N ALA A 226 -31.43 -3.47 -10.26
CA ALA A 226 -32.35 -2.93 -11.27
C ALA A 226 -32.14 -3.47 -12.70
N ASP A 227 -31.22 -4.43 -12.90
CA ASP A 227 -31.16 -5.28 -14.09
C ASP A 227 -31.98 -6.54 -13.84
N VAL A 228 -33.07 -6.73 -14.59
CA VAL A 228 -34.03 -7.82 -14.37
C VAL A 228 -33.44 -9.21 -14.59
N ASP A 229 -32.51 -9.37 -15.53
CA ASP A 229 -31.91 -10.66 -15.85
C ASP A 229 -30.86 -11.02 -14.79
N SER A 230 -30.09 -10.02 -14.36
CA SER A 230 -29.16 -10.14 -13.23
C SER A 230 -29.91 -10.45 -11.93
N GLU A 231 -30.94 -9.69 -11.55
CA GLU A 231 -31.74 -9.93 -10.35
C GLU A 231 -32.36 -11.34 -10.37
N ALA A 232 -32.90 -11.78 -11.51
CA ALA A 232 -33.46 -13.13 -11.65
C ALA A 232 -32.40 -14.24 -11.55
N ALA A 233 -31.22 -14.06 -12.16
CA ALA A 233 -30.13 -15.05 -12.12
C ALA A 233 -29.60 -15.29 -10.69
N HIS A 234 -29.67 -14.27 -9.83
CA HIS A 234 -29.21 -14.34 -8.45
C HIS A 234 -30.35 -14.59 -7.45
N ALA A 235 -31.58 -14.84 -7.90
CA ALA A 235 -32.76 -14.93 -7.03
C ALA A 235 -32.87 -13.73 -6.06
N TYR A 236 -32.52 -12.54 -6.55
CA TYR A 236 -32.56 -11.31 -5.78
C TYR A 236 -34.00 -10.99 -5.36
N SER A 237 -34.20 -10.63 -4.10
CA SER A 237 -35.48 -10.16 -3.59
C SER A 237 -35.29 -9.15 -2.46
N GLY A 238 -36.30 -8.30 -2.28
CA GLY A 238 -36.22 -7.11 -1.42
C GLY A 238 -35.90 -5.85 -2.23
N GLY A 239 -35.55 -4.76 -1.53
CA GLY A 239 -35.30 -3.46 -2.17
C GLY A 239 -36.57 -2.66 -2.48
N GLY A 240 -36.44 -1.34 -2.46
CA GLY A 240 -37.47 -0.41 -2.92
C GLY A 240 -37.52 -0.28 -4.44
N GLU A 241 -38.29 0.69 -4.93
CA GLU A 241 -38.37 1.00 -6.37
C GLU A 241 -37.01 1.42 -6.95
N PRO A 242 -36.69 1.02 -8.19
CA PRO A 242 -35.42 1.38 -8.81
C PRO A 242 -35.39 2.88 -9.10
N ARG A 243 -34.24 3.49 -8.89
CA ARG A 243 -33.94 4.88 -9.28
C ARG A 243 -32.60 4.96 -10.00
N SER A 244 -32.36 6.08 -10.66
CA SER A 244 -31.08 6.38 -11.30
C SER A 244 -30.36 7.47 -10.52
N LEU A 245 -29.04 7.37 -10.43
CA LEU A 245 -28.17 8.37 -9.83
C LEU A 245 -27.05 8.73 -10.81
N THR A 246 -26.75 10.01 -10.94
CA THR A 246 -25.56 10.54 -11.61
C THR A 246 -24.77 11.36 -10.59
N SER A 247 -23.56 10.91 -10.26
CA SER A 247 -22.66 11.56 -9.30
C SER A 247 -21.21 11.16 -9.57
N THR A 248 -20.29 11.47 -8.66
CA THR A 248 -18.88 11.07 -8.70
C THR A 248 -18.51 10.32 -7.42
N PHE A 249 -17.38 9.60 -7.46
CA PHE A 249 -16.74 9.06 -6.26
C PHE A 249 -15.96 10.17 -5.55
N GLU A 250 -15.59 9.98 -4.30
CA GLU A 250 -14.62 10.86 -3.64
C GLU A 250 -13.17 10.43 -3.95
N GLY A 251 -12.22 11.34 -3.75
CA GLY A 251 -10.81 11.09 -4.06
C GLY A 251 -10.45 11.41 -5.52
N ASN A 252 -9.67 10.56 -6.16
CA ASN A 252 -9.03 10.85 -7.46
C ASN A 252 -10.01 10.89 -8.64
N ASP A 253 -11.20 10.30 -8.48
CA ASP A 253 -12.25 10.25 -9.50
C ASP A 253 -13.40 11.23 -9.21
N ASP A 254 -13.15 12.27 -8.41
CA ASP A 254 -14.12 13.28 -7.95
C ASP A 254 -14.71 14.16 -9.05
N THR A 255 -14.07 14.19 -10.22
CA THR A 255 -14.52 14.86 -11.45
C THR A 255 -15.12 13.91 -12.48
N VAL A 256 -15.06 12.59 -12.25
CA VAL A 256 -15.52 11.57 -13.20
C VAL A 256 -16.98 11.21 -12.94
N SER A 257 -17.89 11.74 -13.74
CA SER A 257 -19.32 11.47 -13.63
C SER A 257 -19.68 10.03 -13.99
N VAL A 258 -20.34 9.33 -13.07
CA VAL A 258 -20.86 7.96 -13.23
C VAL A 258 -22.37 7.98 -13.08
N THR A 259 -23.06 7.30 -14.00
CA THR A 259 -24.51 7.09 -13.94
C THR A 259 -24.82 5.61 -13.84
N ASP A 260 -25.57 5.22 -12.81
CA ASP A 260 -26.01 3.83 -12.62
C ASP A 260 -27.42 3.80 -11.99
N SER A 261 -28.04 2.63 -11.98
CA SER A 261 -29.32 2.38 -11.32
C SER A 261 -29.12 1.67 -9.98
N LEU A 262 -29.98 1.97 -9.01
CA LEU A 262 -29.91 1.42 -7.66
C LEU A 262 -31.29 1.33 -7.02
N ARG A 263 -31.35 0.59 -5.90
CA ARG A 263 -32.50 0.55 -4.99
C ARG A 263 -32.04 0.93 -3.60
N ASP A 264 -32.90 1.60 -2.85
CA ASP A 264 -32.79 1.78 -1.40
C ASP A 264 -33.72 0.81 -0.71
N SER A 265 -33.36 0.29 0.46
CA SER A 265 -34.24 -0.60 1.22
C SER A 265 -34.21 -0.35 2.72
N THR A 266 -35.40 -0.38 3.30
CA THR A 266 -35.61 -0.52 4.75
C THR A 266 -36.08 -1.92 5.11
N ASP A 267 -36.29 -2.79 4.12
CA ASP A 267 -36.71 -4.18 4.28
C ASP A 267 -35.52 -5.12 4.02
N PRO A 268 -35.57 -6.37 4.50
CA PRO A 268 -34.53 -7.35 4.21
C PRO A 268 -34.32 -7.58 2.71
N ILE A 269 -33.06 -7.72 2.32
CA ILE A 269 -32.62 -8.07 0.96
C ILE A 269 -32.00 -9.48 1.01
N THR A 270 -32.27 -10.31 0.00
CA THR A 270 -31.55 -11.57 -0.17
C THR A 270 -31.19 -11.83 -1.63
N PHE A 271 -30.07 -12.49 -1.85
CA PHE A 271 -29.62 -12.98 -3.14
C PHE A 271 -28.68 -14.18 -2.98
N THR A 272 -28.48 -14.90 -4.07
CA THR A 272 -27.48 -15.96 -4.20
C THR A 272 -26.29 -15.47 -5.01
N ALA A 273 -25.10 -15.99 -4.74
CA ALA A 273 -23.90 -15.67 -5.50
C ALA A 273 -23.00 -16.89 -5.64
N ALA A 274 -22.30 -16.98 -6.77
CA ALA A 274 -21.31 -18.01 -7.06
C ALA A 274 -19.97 -17.73 -6.38
N VAL A 275 -19.35 -18.79 -5.85
CA VAL A 275 -18.04 -18.75 -5.20
C VAL A 275 -17.22 -19.97 -5.60
N LYS A 276 -15.89 -19.95 -5.45
CA LYS A 276 -15.07 -21.15 -5.69
C LYS A 276 -15.04 -22.02 -4.44
N LYS A 277 -15.15 -23.35 -4.59
CA LYS A 277 -15.09 -24.31 -3.46
C LYS A 277 -13.81 -24.23 -2.62
N SER A 278 -12.70 -23.84 -3.24
CA SER A 278 -11.37 -23.72 -2.63
C SER A 278 -11.09 -22.36 -1.97
N ASN A 279 -12.10 -21.48 -1.91
CA ASN A 279 -11.95 -20.15 -1.30
C ASN A 279 -11.41 -20.22 0.14
N GLN A 280 -10.62 -19.22 0.50
CA GLN A 280 -10.14 -18.95 1.86
C GLN A 280 -10.94 -17.85 2.55
N GLY A 281 -12.15 -17.57 2.05
CA GLY A 281 -12.98 -16.44 2.43
C GLY A 281 -13.60 -15.80 1.19
N VAL A 282 -14.61 -14.96 1.42
CA VAL A 282 -15.32 -14.23 0.37
C VAL A 282 -15.41 -12.77 0.78
N ARG A 283 -15.17 -11.86 -0.16
CA ARG A 283 -15.43 -10.43 0.02
C ARG A 283 -16.66 -10.06 -0.79
N LEU A 284 -17.60 -9.39 -0.13
CA LEU A 284 -18.63 -8.62 -0.81
C LEU A 284 -18.11 -7.22 -1.05
N HIS A 285 -18.23 -6.73 -2.27
CA HIS A 285 -17.96 -5.35 -2.66
C HIS A 285 -19.29 -4.73 -3.09
N ARG A 286 -19.64 -3.59 -2.50
CA ARG A 286 -20.89 -2.89 -2.80
C ARG A 286 -20.59 -1.50 -3.35
N MET A 287 -21.23 -1.18 -4.47
CA MET A 287 -21.36 0.21 -4.94
C MET A 287 -22.69 0.77 -4.44
N SER A 288 -22.65 1.87 -3.71
CA SER A 288 -23.81 2.45 -3.00
C SER A 288 -23.88 3.96 -3.12
N ASP A 289 -25.03 4.52 -2.77
CA ASP A 289 -25.24 5.96 -2.62
C ASP A 289 -25.04 6.34 -1.15
N GLN A 290 -24.01 7.14 -0.88
CA GLN A 290 -23.62 7.61 0.45
C GLN A 290 -24.19 8.99 0.82
N SER A 291 -25.17 9.52 0.09
CA SER A 291 -25.83 10.81 0.44
C SER A 291 -26.42 10.81 1.85
N SER A 292 -26.81 9.63 2.35
CA SER A 292 -27.17 9.38 3.74
C SER A 292 -26.19 8.40 4.39
N GLY A 293 -25.52 8.85 5.44
CA GLY A 293 -24.62 8.00 6.24
C GLY A 293 -25.34 7.16 7.27
N TYR A 294 -24.58 6.38 8.03
CA TYR A 294 -25.09 5.40 8.99
C TYR A 294 -26.03 4.36 8.36
N GLN A 295 -25.74 3.97 7.12
CA GLN A 295 -26.37 2.79 6.53
C GLN A 295 -25.82 1.55 7.22
N SER A 296 -26.70 0.66 7.67
CA SER A 296 -26.27 -0.52 8.39
C SER A 296 -27.21 -1.70 8.22
N VAL A 297 -26.63 -2.87 7.96
CA VAL A 297 -27.34 -4.15 7.85
C VAL A 297 -26.67 -5.21 8.71
N ASP A 298 -27.46 -6.08 9.32
CA ASP A 298 -26.96 -7.36 9.81
C ASP A 298 -26.86 -8.33 8.63
N VAL A 299 -25.70 -8.96 8.49
CA VAL A 299 -25.37 -9.85 7.38
C VAL A 299 -25.48 -11.29 7.87
N ALA A 300 -26.26 -12.09 7.15
CA ALA A 300 -26.26 -13.54 7.29
C ALA A 300 -25.89 -14.21 5.95
N VAL A 301 -25.11 -15.29 6.04
CA VAL A 301 -24.69 -16.08 4.89
C VAL A 301 -25.04 -17.54 5.15
N ASN A 302 -25.74 -18.18 4.22
CA ASN A 302 -26.27 -19.53 4.36
C ASN A 302 -27.07 -19.73 5.67
N GLY A 303 -27.85 -18.70 6.05
CA GLY A 303 -28.64 -18.67 7.29
C GLY A 303 -27.84 -18.47 8.58
N THR A 304 -26.53 -18.25 8.50
CA THR A 304 -25.67 -17.97 9.67
C THR A 304 -25.32 -16.49 9.72
N HIS A 305 -25.61 -15.82 10.84
CA HIS A 305 -25.19 -14.43 11.04
C HIS A 305 -23.66 -14.34 11.06
N VAL A 306 -23.09 -13.44 10.25
CA VAL A 306 -21.64 -13.24 10.11
C VAL A 306 -21.14 -11.91 10.65
N GLY A 307 -22.02 -10.91 10.80
CA GLY A 307 -21.68 -9.63 11.43
C GLY A 307 -22.61 -8.50 10.99
N THR A 308 -22.20 -7.27 11.29
CA THR A 308 -22.88 -6.04 10.86
C THR A 308 -22.03 -5.30 9.85
N TRP A 309 -22.59 -5.00 8.68
CA TRP A 309 -21.98 -4.09 7.71
C TRP A 309 -22.46 -2.68 8.02
N LEU A 310 -21.54 -1.79 8.37
CA LEU A 310 -21.81 -0.40 8.72
C LEU A 310 -21.01 0.53 7.80
N GLN A 311 -21.71 1.47 7.19
CA GLN A 311 -21.12 2.62 6.53
C GLN A 311 -21.54 3.90 7.26
N PRO A 312 -20.67 4.48 8.11
CA PRO A 312 -21.01 5.65 8.91
C PRO A 312 -20.92 6.97 8.14
N LEU A 313 -20.14 7.02 7.06
CA LEU A 313 -19.84 8.26 6.34
C LEU A 313 -21.01 8.71 5.47
N ALA A 314 -21.07 10.02 5.21
CA ALA A 314 -22.07 10.63 4.35
C ALA A 314 -21.41 11.68 3.46
N ASN A 315 -21.78 11.70 2.18
CA ASN A 315 -21.29 12.70 1.23
C ASN A 315 -22.40 13.08 0.24
N GLN A 316 -22.86 14.33 0.31
CA GLN A 316 -23.93 14.83 -0.57
C GLN A 316 -23.40 15.36 -1.91
N THR A 317 -22.09 15.55 -2.02
CA THR A 317 -21.40 16.04 -3.22
C THR A 317 -20.93 14.87 -4.08
N HIS A 318 -20.16 13.96 -3.49
CA HIS A 318 -19.64 12.74 -4.12
C HIS A 318 -20.44 11.54 -3.61
N GLN A 319 -21.61 11.32 -4.21
CA GLN A 319 -22.60 10.40 -3.66
C GLN A 319 -22.27 8.94 -3.94
N TRP A 320 -21.41 8.64 -4.92
CA TRP A 320 -21.00 7.26 -5.15
C TRP A 320 -19.94 6.83 -4.14
N LEU A 321 -20.12 5.62 -3.63
CA LEU A 321 -19.25 5.00 -2.65
C LEU A 321 -19.07 3.52 -2.96
N GLU A 322 -17.84 3.04 -2.85
CA GLU A 322 -17.51 1.62 -2.81
C GLU A 322 -17.00 1.20 -1.44
N ASP A 323 -17.66 0.20 -0.86
CA ASP A 323 -17.28 -0.39 0.42
C ASP A 323 -17.34 -1.92 0.38
N THR A 324 -16.74 -2.56 1.38
CA THR A 324 -16.56 -4.02 1.38
C THR A 324 -16.97 -4.66 2.71
N PHE A 325 -17.29 -5.95 2.64
CA PHE A 325 -17.58 -6.78 3.80
C PHE A 325 -16.96 -8.16 3.65
N GLU A 326 -16.18 -8.57 4.66
CA GLU A 326 -15.46 -9.83 4.68
C GLU A 326 -16.30 -10.96 5.28
N ILE A 327 -16.40 -12.08 4.57
CA ILE A 327 -17.08 -13.30 5.01
C ILE A 327 -16.02 -14.37 5.34
N PRO A 328 -16.00 -14.89 6.58
CA PRO A 328 -15.04 -15.91 6.98
C PRO A 328 -15.17 -17.20 6.19
N ARG A 329 -14.02 -17.81 5.84
CA ARG A 329 -13.92 -19.13 5.19
C ARG A 329 -14.84 -20.20 5.80
N ALA A 330 -14.95 -20.22 7.13
CA ALA A 330 -15.72 -21.25 7.85
C ALA A 330 -17.21 -21.31 7.43
N ILE A 331 -17.72 -20.25 6.79
CA ILE A 331 -19.11 -20.15 6.30
C ILE A 331 -19.21 -20.48 4.81
N THR A 332 -18.12 -20.31 4.06
CA THR A 332 -18.08 -20.32 2.60
C THR A 332 -17.28 -21.48 2.01
N GLU A 333 -16.57 -22.27 2.81
CA GLU A 333 -15.73 -23.36 2.30
C GLU A 333 -16.55 -24.53 1.73
N ASN A 334 -16.00 -25.19 0.70
CA ASN A 334 -16.56 -26.40 0.07
C ASN A 334 -17.94 -26.22 -0.61
N VAL A 335 -18.44 -24.99 -0.74
CA VAL A 335 -19.64 -24.67 -1.52
C VAL A 335 -19.27 -23.92 -2.81
N ASP A 336 -20.11 -24.03 -3.84
CA ASP A 336 -19.98 -23.30 -5.10
C ASP A 336 -20.95 -22.11 -5.21
N SER A 337 -21.85 -21.97 -4.23
CA SER A 337 -22.76 -20.84 -4.11
C SER A 337 -23.06 -20.55 -2.65
N ILE A 338 -23.35 -19.28 -2.35
CA ILE A 338 -23.81 -18.81 -1.05
C ILE A 338 -25.13 -18.06 -1.21
N THR A 339 -25.95 -18.09 -0.16
CA THR A 339 -27.10 -17.19 -0.01
C THR A 339 -26.75 -16.09 0.97
N VAL A 340 -26.84 -14.84 0.53
CA VAL A 340 -26.62 -13.64 1.34
C VAL A 340 -27.99 -13.07 1.75
N GLU A 341 -28.11 -12.70 3.02
CA GLU A 341 -29.25 -11.99 3.58
C GLU A 341 -28.74 -10.74 4.30
N LEU A 342 -29.27 -9.59 3.93
CA LEU A 342 -28.94 -8.28 4.48
C LEU A 342 -30.20 -7.72 5.14
N THR A 343 -30.17 -7.57 6.46
CA THR A 343 -31.31 -7.04 7.23
C THR A 343 -30.98 -5.63 7.72
N PRO A 344 -31.61 -4.58 7.17
CA PRO A 344 -31.44 -3.21 7.66
C PRO A 344 -31.73 -3.10 9.15
N ARG A 345 -30.88 -2.39 9.88
CA ARG A 345 -31.00 -2.25 11.34
C ARG A 345 -31.97 -1.13 11.71
N ASP A 346 -32.68 -1.30 12.82
CA ASP A 346 -33.58 -0.28 13.33
C ASP A 346 -32.86 1.06 13.53
N GLY A 347 -33.41 2.11 12.92
CA GLY A 347 -32.88 3.47 13.01
C GLY A 347 -31.69 3.78 12.10
N SER A 348 -31.23 2.85 11.26
CA SER A 348 -30.26 3.14 10.21
C SER A 348 -30.89 3.91 9.05
N ALA A 349 -30.05 4.59 8.25
CA ALA A 349 -30.48 5.07 6.94
C ALA A 349 -30.87 3.89 6.03
N PRO A 350 -31.71 4.10 5.01
CA PRO A 350 -32.02 3.07 4.01
C PRO A 350 -30.74 2.50 3.38
N TRP A 351 -30.66 1.17 3.28
CA TRP A 351 -29.52 0.50 2.66
C TRP A 351 -29.60 0.62 1.15
N SER A 352 -28.64 1.29 0.53
CA SER A 352 -28.60 1.49 -0.91
C SER A 352 -27.56 0.59 -1.58
N ALA A 353 -27.87 0.11 -2.78
CA ALA A 353 -26.91 -0.62 -3.62
C ALA A 353 -27.27 -0.51 -5.11
N ALA A 354 -26.27 -0.17 -5.92
CA ALA A 354 -26.29 -0.30 -7.38
C ALA A 354 -25.76 -1.67 -7.82
N ARG A 355 -24.82 -2.23 -7.06
CA ARG A 355 -24.10 -3.46 -7.43
C ARG A 355 -23.57 -4.18 -6.20
N TYR A 356 -23.54 -5.51 -6.29
CA TYR A 356 -22.72 -6.36 -5.45
C TYR A 356 -21.78 -7.18 -6.33
N GLU A 357 -20.48 -6.99 -6.15
CA GLU A 357 -19.45 -7.86 -6.69
C GLU A 357 -19.00 -8.84 -5.61
N VAL A 358 -18.81 -10.10 -6.00
CA VAL A 358 -18.42 -11.17 -5.07
C VAL A 358 -17.05 -11.67 -5.46
N TYR A 359 -16.09 -11.48 -4.55
CA TYR A 359 -14.71 -11.90 -4.73
C TYR A 359 -14.42 -13.11 -3.86
N THR A 360 -13.83 -14.14 -4.45
CA THR A 360 -13.20 -15.23 -3.71
C THR A 360 -11.77 -14.84 -3.34
N ILE A 361 -11.39 -15.06 -2.08
CA ILE A 361 -10.03 -14.86 -1.57
C ILE A 361 -9.25 -16.17 -1.67
N GLY A 362 -8.10 -16.16 -2.35
CA GLY A 362 -7.21 -17.31 -2.52
C GLY A 362 -7.81 -18.46 -3.34
N GLY A 363 -7.30 -19.68 -3.11
CA GLY A 363 -7.74 -20.91 -3.80
C GLY A 363 -6.70 -21.48 -4.77
N GLU A 364 -7.03 -22.61 -5.42
CA GLU A 364 -6.11 -23.32 -6.35
C GLU A 364 -5.73 -22.49 -7.60
N GLU A 365 -6.48 -21.44 -7.92
CA GLU A 365 -6.22 -20.51 -9.04
C GLU A 365 -5.55 -19.20 -8.60
N ALA A 366 -5.23 -19.03 -7.31
CA ALA A 366 -4.53 -17.83 -6.84
C ALA A 366 -3.16 -17.72 -7.51
N ALA A 367 -2.76 -16.50 -7.86
CA ALA A 367 -1.48 -16.28 -8.51
C ALA A 367 -0.34 -16.79 -7.62
N THR A 368 0.55 -17.60 -8.21
CA THR A 368 1.71 -18.12 -7.50
C THR A 368 2.68 -16.99 -7.17
N PRO A 369 3.12 -16.86 -5.91
CA PRO A 369 4.20 -15.95 -5.54
C PRO A 369 5.41 -16.10 -6.46
N VAL A 370 5.82 -14.99 -7.06
CA VAL A 370 7.07 -14.93 -7.82
C VAL A 370 8.11 -14.23 -6.96
N GLU A 371 9.31 -14.81 -6.88
CA GLU A 371 10.44 -14.14 -6.23
C GLU A 371 10.66 -12.79 -6.91
N PRO A 372 10.91 -11.70 -6.15
CA PRO A 372 11.16 -10.40 -6.75
C PRO A 372 12.25 -10.52 -7.83
N PRO A 373 12.10 -9.85 -8.98
CA PRO A 373 13.15 -9.87 -9.99
C PRO A 373 14.46 -9.39 -9.35
N ALA A 374 15.58 -9.97 -9.78
CA ALA A 374 16.89 -9.46 -9.39
C ALA A 374 16.92 -7.95 -9.69
N PRO A 375 17.50 -7.12 -8.80
CA PRO A 375 17.63 -5.69 -9.08
C PRO A 375 18.26 -5.51 -10.46
N ALA A 376 17.70 -4.60 -11.25
CA ALA A 376 18.18 -4.34 -12.60
C ALA A 376 19.71 -4.14 -12.56
N GLU A 377 20.45 -4.95 -13.33
CA GLU A 377 21.89 -4.76 -13.42
C GLU A 377 22.13 -3.33 -13.94
N PRO A 378 22.89 -2.49 -13.21
CA PRO A 378 23.35 -1.24 -13.81
C PRO A 378 24.13 -1.58 -15.09
N SER A 379 24.00 -0.78 -16.13
CA SER A 379 24.76 -0.97 -17.37
C SER A 379 26.27 -0.91 -17.09
N VAL A 380 26.94 -2.07 -17.05
CA VAL A 380 28.40 -2.16 -16.81
C VAL A 380 29.13 -2.48 -18.11
N PRO A 381 30.20 -1.74 -18.49
CA PRO A 381 31.14 -2.17 -19.53
C PRO A 381 32.03 -3.32 -18.99
N PRO A 382 32.56 -4.20 -19.86
CA PRO A 382 33.01 -5.54 -19.45
C PRO A 382 34.32 -5.50 -18.64
N THR A 383 34.40 -6.23 -17.52
CA THR A 383 35.69 -6.77 -17.00
C THR A 383 35.52 -8.05 -16.16
N SER A 384 36.57 -8.87 -16.21
CA SER A 384 36.71 -10.30 -15.86
C SER A 384 36.72 -10.66 -14.35
N PRO A 385 36.56 -11.95 -13.97
CA PRO A 385 36.22 -12.36 -12.61
C PRO A 385 37.43 -12.65 -11.71
N THR A 386 37.23 -12.56 -10.39
CA THR A 386 38.13 -13.17 -9.40
C THR A 386 37.38 -13.81 -8.22
N ALA A 387 38.02 -14.84 -7.66
CA ALA A 387 37.45 -15.99 -6.95
C ALA A 387 37.14 -15.79 -5.46
N GLY A 388 36.30 -16.67 -4.92
CA GLY A 388 35.80 -16.64 -3.54
C GLY A 388 36.54 -17.51 -2.53
N GLU A 389 36.07 -17.42 -1.27
CA GLU A 389 36.51 -18.24 -0.13
C GLU A 389 35.30 -18.73 0.71
N ARG A 390 35.49 -19.89 1.38
CA ARG A 390 34.49 -20.63 2.18
C ARG A 390 34.42 -20.16 3.65
N PRO A 391 33.29 -20.34 4.37
CA PRO A 391 33.15 -19.91 5.75
C PRO A 391 33.50 -20.98 6.81
N GLN A 392 33.85 -20.51 8.01
CA GLN A 392 34.07 -21.28 9.25
C GLN A 392 33.04 -20.84 10.30
N ALA A 393 32.50 -21.79 11.08
CA ALA A 393 31.30 -21.64 11.92
C ALA A 393 31.55 -21.11 13.34
N ASP A 394 30.46 -20.63 13.97
CA ASP A 394 30.23 -20.21 15.38
C ASP A 394 30.17 -18.71 15.74
N LYS A 395 29.78 -17.84 14.80
CA LYS A 395 29.14 -16.53 15.07
C LYS A 395 28.07 -16.27 13.99
N PRO A 396 27.04 -15.43 14.25
CA PRO A 396 26.16 -14.99 13.17
C PRO A 396 27.02 -14.43 12.02
N PRO A 397 26.83 -14.92 10.78
CA PRO A 397 27.66 -14.52 9.66
C PRO A 397 27.52 -13.01 9.43
N ARG A 398 28.65 -12.31 9.55
CA ARG A 398 28.76 -10.88 9.26
C ARG A 398 29.57 -10.74 7.98
N LEU A 399 28.96 -10.19 6.95
CA LEU A 399 29.66 -9.87 5.70
C LEU A 399 30.05 -8.39 5.75
N SER A 400 31.35 -8.12 5.58
CA SER A 400 31.89 -6.77 5.47
C SER A 400 32.65 -6.62 4.16
N ALA A 401 32.33 -5.62 3.35
CA ALA A 401 33.20 -5.20 2.24
C ALA A 401 33.73 -3.79 2.47
N THR A 402 35.01 -3.62 2.17
CA THR A 402 35.71 -2.33 2.07
C THR A 402 35.94 -2.02 0.60
N GLY A 403 35.53 -0.84 0.15
CA GLY A 403 35.61 -0.42 -1.26
C GLY A 403 36.99 -0.59 -1.92
N SER A 404 36.98 -1.06 -3.17
CA SER A 404 38.02 -0.93 -4.21
C SER A 404 37.46 -0.01 -5.30
N SER A 405 38.30 0.58 -6.16
CA SER A 405 37.98 1.58 -7.19
C SER A 405 37.03 1.13 -8.31
N ALA A 406 36.23 0.09 -8.09
CA ALA A 406 35.23 -0.43 -9.03
C ALA A 406 33.92 0.37 -8.94
N PRO A 407 33.19 0.52 -10.07
CA PRO A 407 31.90 1.25 -10.11
C PRO A 407 30.77 0.56 -9.33
N ILE A 408 30.97 -0.69 -8.91
CA ILE A 408 30.00 -1.49 -8.16
C ILE A 408 30.74 -2.20 -7.03
N LEU A 409 30.22 -2.06 -5.81
CA LEU A 409 30.60 -2.92 -4.69
C LEU A 409 29.46 -3.92 -4.48
N ALA A 410 29.70 -5.19 -4.77
CA ALA A 410 28.73 -6.27 -4.60
C ALA A 410 29.09 -7.13 -3.38
N LEU A 411 28.10 -7.35 -2.51
CA LEU A 411 28.14 -8.34 -1.45
C LEU A 411 27.16 -9.44 -1.83
N THR A 412 27.68 -10.67 -2.00
CA THR A 412 26.84 -11.83 -2.26
C THR A 412 26.91 -12.78 -1.08
N ALA A 413 25.78 -13.01 -0.41
CA ALA A 413 25.65 -14.13 0.52
C ALA A 413 25.20 -15.35 -0.29
N LEU A 414 26.14 -16.23 -0.63
CA LEU A 414 25.82 -17.53 -1.24
C LEU A 414 25.65 -18.58 -0.14
N GLY A 415 24.42 -19.08 0.00
CA GLY A 415 24.11 -20.28 0.78
C GLY A 415 23.85 -20.02 2.26
N ALA A 416 22.61 -19.67 2.58
CA ALA A 416 21.80 -20.15 3.71
C ALA A 416 20.56 -19.25 3.82
N LEU A 417 19.37 -19.87 3.75
CA LEU A 417 18.04 -19.25 3.86
C LEU A 417 17.94 -18.39 5.11
N GLY A 418 17.35 -17.18 5.11
CA GLY A 418 17.35 -16.36 6.32
C GLY A 418 16.61 -15.02 6.25
N ALA A 419 16.68 -14.25 7.35
CA ALA A 419 16.24 -12.86 7.44
C ALA A 419 17.44 -11.94 7.75
N GLY A 420 17.63 -10.89 6.95
CA GLY A 420 18.76 -9.97 7.05
C GLY A 420 18.38 -8.53 7.45
N ALA A 421 19.35 -7.80 7.99
CA ALA A 421 19.36 -6.35 8.20
C ALA A 421 20.74 -5.80 7.78
N CYS A 422 20.80 -4.56 7.29
CA CYS A 422 21.99 -3.98 6.67
C CYS A 422 22.30 -2.60 7.25
N ALA A 423 23.58 -2.34 7.54
CA ALA A 423 24.12 -1.02 7.88
C ALA A 423 25.20 -0.65 6.87
N LEU A 424 25.14 0.57 6.31
CA LEU A 424 26.10 1.08 5.34
C LEU A 424 26.70 2.38 5.85
N SER A 425 28.03 2.45 5.97
CA SER A 425 28.75 3.67 6.28
C SER A 425 29.56 4.11 5.06
N VAL A 426 29.27 5.31 4.54
CA VAL A 426 30.03 5.93 3.44
C VAL A 426 30.61 7.23 3.97
N ARG A 427 31.93 7.27 4.19
CA ARG A 427 32.61 8.48 4.67
C ARG A 427 33.12 9.33 3.52
N ARG A 428 32.68 10.58 3.44
CA ARG A 428 33.38 11.64 2.70
C ARG A 428 34.61 12.05 3.53
N ARG A 429 35.82 11.96 2.99
CA ARG A 429 36.96 12.73 3.52
C ARG A 429 36.98 14.08 2.80
N HIS A 430 37.10 15.15 3.58
CA HIS A 430 37.35 16.51 3.09
C HIS A 430 38.65 16.59 2.30
#